data_AF-A0A3M7NUU1-F1
#
_entry.id   AF-A0A3M7NUU1-F1
#
_cell.length_a   1.000
_cell.length_b   1.000
_cell.length_c   1.000
_cell.angle_alpha   90.00
_cell.angle_beta   90.00
_cell.angle_gamma   90.00
#
_symmetry.space_group_name_H-M   'P 1'
#
loop_
_entity.id
_entity.type
_entity.pdbx_description
1 polymer ?
#
loop_
_entity_poly.entity_id
_entity_poly.type
_entity_poly.pdbx_seq_one_letter_code
_entity_poly.pdbx_strand_id
1 'polypeptide(L)'
;MASADNMHVSISAIKASFLQTQTRLLCAPLHLSPTYRSWLRNNDTNHGLSDKQLANLQKRVNDKISQHSKAVFSSQSISHVAEQIETLYWNQLTDEEGVEELPETLADALLRDHRDREEVEEKEEARRYAQLRGRLVALAKKRGAEAKNSAESGDSKGRDEKRAGAHESVVIACECEAAANAERRA
;
A
#
# COMPACT_ATOMS: atom_id res chain seq x y z
N MET A 1 30.23 39.28 41.55
CA MET A 1 29.15 39.82 40.68
C MET A 1 28.75 38.74 39.69
N ALA A 2 27.47 38.37 39.71
CA ALA A 2 26.66 37.57 38.78
C ALA A 2 25.48 37.04 39.61
N SER A 3 24.69 37.95 40.19
CA SER A 3 23.37 38.34 39.68
C SER A 3 22.49 37.14 39.36
N ALA A 4 21.48 36.99 40.20
CA ALA A 4 20.37 36.07 40.11
C ALA A 4 19.71 36.11 38.72
N ASP A 5 19.88 35.04 37.95
CA ASP A 5 18.85 34.60 37.01
C ASP A 5 18.15 33.39 37.65
N ASN A 6 17.43 33.65 38.74
CA ASN A 6 16.31 32.81 39.11
C ASN A 6 15.15 33.17 38.16
N MET A 7 15.36 32.96 36.85
CA MET A 7 14.25 32.90 35.89
C MET A 7 13.43 31.70 36.37
N HIS A 8 12.31 31.97 37.01
CA HIS A 8 11.31 30.94 37.28
C HIS A 8 10.99 30.28 35.94
N VAL A 9 11.59 29.11 35.71
CA VAL A 9 11.27 28.29 34.55
C VAL A 9 9.78 28.01 34.70
N SER A 10 8.97 28.59 33.80
CA SER A 10 7.54 28.45 33.87
C SER A 10 7.17 26.96 33.83
N ILE A 11 6.08 26.57 34.48
CA ILE A 11 5.61 25.18 34.46
C ILE A 11 5.47 24.69 33.01
N SER A 12 5.03 25.58 32.10
CA SER A 12 4.97 25.33 30.67
C SER A 12 6.34 25.05 30.04
N ALA A 13 7.39 25.80 30.41
CA ALA A 13 8.75 25.55 29.94
C ALA A 13 9.33 24.21 30.45
N ILE A 14 9.00 23.82 31.69
CA ILE A 14 9.37 22.49 32.22
C ILE A 14 8.65 21.39 31.42
N LYS A 15 7.33 21.51 31.22
CA LYS A 15 6.55 20.54 30.42
C LYS A 15 7.06 20.45 28.98
N ALA A 16 7.36 21.58 28.35
CA ALA A 16 7.90 21.62 26.99
C ALA A 16 9.27 20.92 26.90
N SER A 17 10.18 21.20 27.84
CA SER A 17 11.50 20.55 27.85
C SER A 17 11.42 19.04 28.14
N PHE A 18 10.49 18.61 28.99
CA PHE A 18 10.19 17.20 29.21
C PHE A 18 9.70 16.53 27.93
N LEU A 19 8.68 17.10 27.27
CA LEU A 19 8.14 16.56 26.02
C LEU A 19 9.20 16.48 24.93
N GLN A 20 10.01 17.54 24.74
CA GLN A 20 11.12 17.52 23.78
C GLN A 20 12.14 16.42 24.10
N THR A 21 12.43 16.21 25.38
CA THR A 21 13.36 15.16 25.81
C THR A 21 12.77 13.77 25.55
N GLN A 22 11.50 13.55 25.88
CA GLN A 22 10.81 12.29 25.62
C GLN A 22 10.73 12.00 24.12
N THR A 23 10.33 12.99 23.31
CA THR A 23 10.31 12.86 21.85
C THR A 23 11.69 12.51 21.30
N ARG A 24 12.75 13.16 21.77
CA ARG A 24 14.13 12.83 21.35
C ARG A 24 14.53 11.41 21.73
N LEU A 25 14.16 10.94 22.91
CA LEU A 25 14.47 9.57 23.37
C LEU A 25 13.67 8.52 22.58
N LEU A 26 12.39 8.77 22.33
CA LEU A 26 11.51 7.86 21.59
C LEU A 26 11.82 7.83 20.09
N CYS A 27 12.31 8.93 19.53
CA CYS A 27 12.76 9.02 18.15
C CYS A 27 14.23 8.61 17.95
N ALA A 28 14.94 8.22 19.02
CA ALA A 28 16.35 7.85 18.92
C ALA A 28 16.50 6.55 18.09
N PRO A 29 17.51 6.47 17.19
CA PRO A 29 17.80 5.24 16.47
C PRO A 29 18.15 4.10 17.42
N LEU A 30 17.75 2.88 17.06
CA LEU A 30 18.12 1.70 17.85
C LEU A 30 19.60 1.42 17.66
N HIS A 31 20.28 1.20 18.79
CA HIS A 31 21.67 0.76 18.84
C HIS A 31 21.76 -0.68 19.33
N LEU A 32 22.63 -1.45 18.70
CA LEU A 32 22.96 -2.80 19.19
C LEU A 32 23.58 -2.68 20.59
N SER A 33 23.06 -3.46 21.54
CA SER A 33 23.58 -3.47 22.91
C SER A 33 25.07 -3.82 22.93
N PRO A 34 25.90 -3.11 23.71
CA PRO A 34 27.31 -3.43 23.88
C PRO A 34 27.53 -4.86 24.40
N THR A 35 26.62 -5.36 25.24
CA THR A 35 26.65 -6.72 25.79
C THR A 35 26.39 -7.78 24.73
N TYR A 36 25.56 -7.45 23.73
CA TYR A 36 25.34 -8.35 22.59
C TYR A 36 26.58 -8.41 21.68
N ARG A 37 27.27 -7.27 21.49
CA ARG A 37 28.52 -7.22 20.72
C ARG A 37 29.64 -8.01 21.40
N SER A 38 29.76 -7.94 22.72
CA SER A 38 30.74 -8.74 23.47
C SER A 38 30.39 -10.23 23.45
N TRP A 39 29.11 -10.58 23.56
CA TRP A 39 28.65 -11.96 23.42
C TRP A 39 28.97 -12.54 22.03
N LEU A 40 28.72 -11.78 20.96
CA LEU A 40 28.99 -12.23 19.59
C LEU A 40 30.48 -12.46 19.32
N ARG A 41 31.35 -11.62 19.89
CA ARG A 41 32.81 -11.78 19.80
C ARG A 41 33.31 -13.02 20.54
N ASN A 42 32.65 -13.40 21.63
CA ASN A 42 33.04 -14.54 22.45
C ASN A 42 32.50 -15.88 21.93
N ASN A 43 31.44 -15.86 21.11
CA ASN A 43 30.78 -17.05 20.57
C ASN A 43 31.14 -17.29 19.10
N ASP A 44 32.43 -17.15 18.77
CA ASP A 44 33.01 -17.25 17.43
C ASP A 44 32.80 -18.64 16.80
N THR A 45 31.55 -18.92 16.44
CA THR A 45 31.17 -19.96 15.51
C THR A 45 31.59 -19.44 14.14
N ASN A 46 32.22 -20.29 13.32
CA ASN A 46 32.80 -19.97 12.00
C ASN A 46 31.82 -19.36 10.95
N HIS A 47 30.62 -18.96 11.37
CA HIS A 47 29.53 -18.35 10.61
C HIS A 47 28.96 -17.07 11.28
N GLY A 48 29.68 -16.46 12.23
CA GLY A 48 29.26 -15.23 12.89
C GLY A 48 29.09 -14.05 11.92
N LEU A 49 28.06 -13.23 12.13
CA LEU A 49 27.84 -12.00 11.36
C LEU A 49 29.01 -11.04 11.60
N SER A 50 29.63 -10.58 10.52
CA SER A 50 30.68 -9.56 10.60
C SER A 50 30.14 -8.23 11.15
N ASP A 51 30.99 -7.43 11.78
CA ASP A 51 30.63 -6.08 12.26
C ASP A 51 30.03 -5.20 11.16
N LYS A 52 30.48 -5.38 9.91
CA LYS A 52 29.92 -4.70 8.74
C LYS A 52 28.48 -5.13 8.46
N GLN A 53 28.19 -6.42 8.54
CA GLN A 53 26.83 -6.95 8.37
C GLN A 53 25.92 -6.50 9.51
N LEU A 54 26.39 -6.46 10.74
CA LEU A 54 25.65 -5.96 11.89
C LEU A 54 25.32 -4.47 11.76
N ALA A 55 26.29 -3.65 11.36
CA ALA A 55 26.08 -2.22 11.10
C ALA A 55 25.05 -2.01 9.97
N ASN A 56 25.13 -2.78 8.90
CA ASN A 56 24.16 -2.75 7.81
C ASN A 56 22.76 -3.19 8.26
N LEU A 57 22.65 -4.23 9.08
CA LEU A 57 21.37 -4.69 9.61
C LEU A 57 20.75 -3.65 10.55
N GLN A 58 21.55 -3.08 11.45
CA GLN A 58 21.12 -1.99 12.33
C GLN A 58 20.61 -0.79 11.52
N LYS A 59 21.32 -0.40 10.48
CA LYS A 59 20.90 0.68 9.56
C LYS A 59 19.55 0.34 8.91
N ARG A 60 19.43 -0.86 8.31
CA ARG A 60 18.21 -1.28 7.62
C ARG A 60 16.99 -1.33 8.54
N VAL A 61 17.15 -1.77 9.79
CA VAL A 61 16.08 -1.79 10.79
C VAL A 61 15.64 -0.35 11.12
N ASN A 62 16.59 0.54 11.40
CA ASN A 62 16.28 1.95 11.69
C ASN A 62 15.63 2.66 10.50
N ASP A 63 16.07 2.38 9.28
CA ASP A 63 15.46 2.90 8.05
C ASP A 63 14.02 2.40 7.91
N LYS A 64 13.75 1.12 8.18
CA LYS A 64 12.41 0.53 8.10
C LYS A 64 11.46 1.12 9.14
N ILE A 65 11.93 1.30 10.37
CA ILE A 65 11.16 1.96 11.45
C ILE A 65 10.85 3.41 11.06
N SER A 66 11.83 4.13 10.52
CA SER A 66 11.64 5.52 10.08
C SER A 66 10.65 5.61 8.92
N GLN A 67 10.70 4.67 7.97
CA GLN A 67 9.73 4.59 6.88
C GLN A 67 8.32 4.29 7.40
N HIS A 68 8.18 3.36 8.35
CA HIS A 68 6.89 3.03 8.95
C HIS A 68 6.32 4.22 9.72
N SER A 69 7.14 4.91 10.53
CA SER A 69 6.72 6.11 11.27
C SER A 69 6.18 7.19 10.34
N LYS A 70 6.86 7.44 9.20
CA LYS A 70 6.39 8.39 8.17
C LYS A 70 5.14 7.93 7.42
N ALA A 71 4.96 6.61 7.26
CA ALA A 71 3.81 6.06 6.56
C ALA A 71 2.54 6.05 7.43
N VAL A 72 2.67 5.71 8.71
CA VAL A 72 1.55 5.67 9.67
C VAL A 72 1.16 7.09 10.10
N PHE A 73 2.14 7.95 10.39
CA PHE A 73 1.89 9.35 10.73
C PHE A 73 2.26 10.21 9.53
N SER A 74 1.32 10.31 8.58
CA SER A 74 1.50 11.20 7.45
C SER A 74 1.63 12.65 7.93
N SER A 75 2.36 13.50 7.19
CA SER A 75 2.42 14.93 7.50
C SER A 75 1.02 15.55 7.56
N GLN A 76 0.10 15.07 6.74
CA GLN A 76 -1.29 15.51 6.73
C GLN A 76 -2.02 15.17 8.02
N SER A 77 -1.84 13.94 8.54
CA SER A 77 -2.43 13.49 9.80
C SER A 77 -1.89 14.31 10.98
N ILE A 78 -0.58 14.60 10.98
CA ILE A 78 0.05 15.44 12.01
C ILE A 78 -0.51 16.86 11.96
N SER A 79 -0.59 17.46 10.76
CA SER A 79 -1.17 18.79 10.57
C SER A 79 -2.64 18.84 10.99
N HIS A 80 -3.42 17.81 10.69
CA HIS A 80 -4.82 17.76 11.05
C HIS A 80 -5.03 17.65 12.57
N VAL A 81 -4.25 16.81 13.26
CA VAL A 81 -4.31 16.73 14.73
C VAL A 81 -3.87 18.06 15.37
N ALA A 82 -2.86 18.73 14.81
CA ALA A 82 -2.45 20.05 15.28
C ALA A 82 -3.58 21.10 15.13
N GLU A 83 -4.27 21.10 13.99
CA GLU A 83 -5.42 21.96 13.72
C GLU A 83 -6.59 21.67 14.68
N GLN A 84 -6.88 20.39 14.96
CA GLN A 84 -7.89 20.00 15.94
C GLN A 84 -7.54 20.50 17.35
N ILE A 85 -6.28 20.37 17.77
CA ILE A 85 -5.80 20.87 19.07
C ILE A 85 -5.91 22.40 19.14
N GLU A 86 -5.54 23.09 18.06
CA GLU A 86 -5.62 24.55 17.97
C GLU A 86 -7.08 25.02 18.04
N THR A 87 -7.98 24.39 17.28
CA THR A 87 -9.42 24.68 17.29
C THR A 87 -10.01 24.47 18.69
N LEU A 88 -9.66 23.38 19.37
CA LEU A 88 -10.08 23.14 20.76
C LEU A 88 -9.60 24.22 21.72
N TYR A 89 -8.34 24.66 21.59
CA TYR A 89 -7.79 25.72 22.43
C TYR A 89 -8.49 27.06 22.20
N TRP A 90 -8.77 27.42 20.95
CA TRP A 90 -9.49 28.65 20.61
C TRP A 90 -10.97 28.62 21.02
N ASN A 91 -11.64 27.47 20.89
CA ASN A 91 -13.02 27.29 21.35
C ASN A 91 -13.12 27.40 22.87
N GLN A 92 -12.19 26.79 23.63
CA GLN A 92 -12.12 26.95 25.09
C GLN A 92 -11.94 28.41 25.51
N LEU A 93 -11.21 29.22 24.74
CA LEU A 93 -11.01 30.64 25.05
C LEU A 93 -12.23 31.51 24.72
N THR A 94 -13.09 31.07 23.80
CA THR A 94 -14.29 31.80 23.37
C THR A 94 -15.54 31.39 24.15
N ASP A 95 -15.59 30.15 24.65
CA ASP A 95 -16.70 29.63 25.47
C ASP A 95 -16.68 30.11 26.94
N GLU A 96 -15.63 30.80 27.39
CA GLU A 96 -15.62 31.48 28.71
C GLU A 96 -16.68 32.61 28.82
N GLU A 97 -17.34 32.98 27.71
CA GLU A 97 -18.50 33.88 27.69
C GLU A 97 -19.86 33.15 27.53
N GLY A 98 -19.88 31.82 27.44
CA GLY A 98 -21.07 31.02 27.06
C GLY A 98 -21.21 29.69 27.80
N VAL A 99 -20.90 29.62 29.09
CA VAL A 99 -21.10 28.41 29.90
C VAL A 99 -22.57 28.30 30.32
N GLU A 100 -23.45 27.84 29.43
CA GLU A 100 -24.79 27.38 29.86
C GLU A 100 -25.10 25.93 29.51
N GLU A 101 -24.53 25.31 28.46
CA GLU A 101 -24.74 23.87 28.21
C GLU A 101 -23.51 23.21 27.57
N LEU A 102 -22.56 22.74 28.40
CA LEU A 102 -21.51 21.83 27.96
C LEU A 102 -22.11 20.44 27.67
N PRO A 103 -21.82 19.81 26.52
CA PRO A 103 -22.08 18.38 26.31
C PRO A 103 -21.37 17.54 27.38
N GLU A 104 -22.06 16.57 27.97
CA GLU A 104 -21.59 15.80 29.14
C GLU A 104 -20.25 15.08 28.93
N THR A 105 -19.78 14.86 27.69
CA THR A 105 -18.45 14.29 27.45
C THR A 105 -17.75 14.83 26.18
N LEU A 106 -16.42 15.01 26.29
CA LEU A 106 -15.49 15.35 25.19
C LEU A 106 -15.55 14.36 24.01
N ALA A 107 -15.95 13.11 24.28
CA ALA A 107 -16.08 12.07 23.27
C ALA A 107 -17.24 12.34 22.30
N ASP A 108 -18.37 12.86 22.79
CA ASP A 108 -19.56 13.06 21.97
C ASP A 108 -19.40 14.19 20.95
N ALA A 109 -18.67 15.25 21.30
CA ALA A 109 -18.38 16.35 20.39
C ALA A 109 -17.45 15.91 19.24
N LEU A 110 -16.41 15.13 19.53
CA LEU A 110 -15.47 14.63 18.53
C LEU A 110 -16.08 13.53 17.65
N LEU A 111 -16.98 12.71 18.20
CA LEU A 111 -17.67 11.66 17.43
C LEU A 111 -18.70 12.23 16.46
N ARG A 112 -19.33 13.37 16.79
CA ARG A 112 -20.35 14.00 15.92
C ARG A 112 -19.75 14.51 14.62
N ASP A 113 -18.61 15.21 14.70
CA ASP A 113 -17.91 15.73 13.52
C ASP A 113 -17.29 14.61 12.66
N HIS A 114 -16.78 13.55 13.29
CA HIS A 114 -16.31 12.37 12.55
C HIS A 114 -17.43 11.61 11.84
N ARG A 115 -18.60 11.47 12.47
CA ARG A 115 -19.73 10.72 11.90
C ARG A 115 -20.28 11.38 10.64
N ASP A 116 -20.39 12.71 10.64
CA ASP A 116 -20.90 13.46 9.49
C ASP A 116 -19.91 13.45 8.32
N ARG A 117 -18.60 13.43 8.60
CA ARG A 117 -17.53 13.35 7.58
C ARG A 117 -17.36 11.95 6.99
N GLU A 118 -17.41 10.89 7.82
CA GLU A 118 -17.35 9.50 7.36
C GLU A 118 -18.51 9.18 6.40
N GLU A 119 -19.72 9.71 6.66
CA GLU A 119 -20.87 9.47 5.79
C GLU A 119 -20.70 10.11 4.39
N VAL A 120 -19.99 11.24 4.29
CA VAL A 120 -19.68 11.88 3.01
C VAL A 120 -18.61 11.11 2.25
N GLU A 121 -17.52 10.71 2.92
CA GLU A 121 -16.44 9.95 2.31
C GLU A 121 -16.92 8.56 1.84
N GLU A 122 -17.76 7.87 2.61
CA GLU A 122 -18.33 6.57 2.23
C GLU A 122 -19.22 6.68 0.97
N LYS A 123 -20.03 7.75 0.86
CA LYS A 123 -20.87 8.00 -0.33
C LYS A 123 -20.02 8.26 -1.58
N GLU A 124 -18.90 8.96 -1.45
CA GLU A 124 -17.99 9.22 -2.56
C GLU A 124 -17.22 7.95 -2.99
N GLU A 125 -16.75 7.16 -2.04
CA GLU A 125 -16.08 5.89 -2.30
C GLU A 125 -17.02 4.86 -2.95
N ALA A 126 -18.27 4.78 -2.49
CA ALA A 126 -19.30 3.94 -3.10
C ALA A 126 -19.53 4.31 -4.57
N ARG A 127 -19.56 5.61 -4.91
CA ARG A 127 -19.66 6.09 -6.30
C ARG A 127 -18.44 5.67 -7.13
N ARG A 128 -17.22 5.81 -6.60
CA ARG A 128 -15.99 5.40 -7.28
C ARG A 128 -15.95 3.90 -7.54
N TYR A 129 -16.31 3.08 -6.55
CA TYR A 129 -16.38 1.63 -6.70
C TYR A 129 -17.46 1.18 -7.70
N ALA A 130 -18.62 1.86 -7.73
CA ALA A 130 -19.66 1.60 -8.72
C ALA A 130 -19.19 1.87 -10.16
N GLN A 131 -18.48 2.99 -10.38
CA GLN A 131 -17.89 3.31 -11.69
C GLN A 131 -16.83 2.27 -12.10
N LEU A 132 -15.97 1.85 -11.17
CA LEU A 132 -14.94 0.85 -11.44
C LEU A 132 -15.55 -0.52 -11.78
N ARG A 133 -16.58 -0.94 -11.03
CA ARG A 133 -17.35 -2.17 -11.33
C ARG A 133 -17.98 -2.11 -12.72
N GLY A 134 -18.60 -1.00 -13.10
CA GLY A 134 -19.16 -0.81 -14.43
C GLY A 134 -18.11 -0.97 -15.54
N ARG A 135 -16.93 -0.38 -15.34
CA ARG A 135 -15.81 -0.49 -16.29
C ARG A 135 -15.29 -1.92 -16.40
N LEU A 136 -15.18 -2.66 -15.29
CA LEU A 136 -14.77 -4.06 -15.29
C LEU A 136 -15.77 -4.94 -16.03
N VAL A 137 -17.07 -4.74 -15.82
CA VAL A 137 -18.12 -5.47 -16.55
C VAL A 137 -18.06 -5.16 -18.05
N ALA A 138 -17.84 -3.91 -18.44
CA ALA A 138 -17.70 -3.54 -19.84
C ALA A 138 -16.45 -4.18 -20.50
N LEU A 139 -15.31 -4.19 -19.80
CA LEU A 139 -14.11 -4.87 -20.28
C LEU A 139 -14.28 -6.39 -20.36
N ALA A 140 -14.98 -7.01 -19.41
CA ALA A 140 -15.29 -8.43 -19.44
C ALA A 140 -16.19 -8.78 -20.65
N LYS A 141 -17.20 -7.96 -20.94
CA LYS A 141 -18.02 -8.09 -22.16
C LYS A 141 -17.18 -7.97 -23.43
N LYS A 142 -16.25 -7.00 -23.47
CA LYS A 142 -15.34 -6.81 -24.61
C LYS A 142 -14.43 -8.02 -24.83
N ARG A 143 -13.82 -8.56 -23.77
CA ARG A 143 -13.01 -9.80 -23.85
C ARG A 143 -13.85 -11.00 -24.31
N GLY A 144 -15.09 -11.11 -23.84
CA GLY A 144 -16.00 -12.16 -24.27
C GLY A 144 -16.37 -12.05 -25.76
N ALA A 145 -16.53 -10.84 -26.28
CA ALA A 145 -16.76 -10.60 -27.71
C ALA A 145 -15.51 -10.93 -28.55
N GLU A 146 -14.33 -10.50 -28.10
CA GLU A 146 -13.05 -10.82 -28.74
C GLU A 146 -12.79 -12.34 -28.78
N ALA A 147 -13.13 -13.07 -27.71
CA ALA A 147 -13.02 -14.53 -27.67
C ALA A 147 -14.00 -15.24 -28.62
N LYS A 148 -15.22 -14.71 -28.79
CA LYS A 148 -16.18 -15.22 -29.77
C LYS A 148 -15.70 -14.96 -31.20
N ASN A 149 -15.21 -13.75 -31.48
CA ASN A 149 -14.67 -13.39 -32.79
C ASN A 149 -13.43 -14.22 -33.15
N SER A 150 -12.55 -14.52 -32.18
CA SER A 150 -11.38 -15.38 -32.43
C SER A 150 -11.76 -16.86 -32.61
N ALA A 151 -12.82 -17.35 -31.95
CA ALA A 151 -13.36 -18.68 -32.17
C ALA A 151 -13.99 -18.83 -33.57
N GLU A 152 -14.76 -17.84 -34.03
CA GLU A 152 -15.35 -17.83 -35.38
C GLU A 152 -14.29 -17.73 -36.49
N SER A 153 -13.22 -16.95 -36.27
CA SER A 153 -12.09 -16.89 -37.21
C SER A 153 -11.28 -18.19 -37.23
N GLY A 154 -11.18 -18.90 -36.11
CA GLY A 154 -10.51 -20.21 -36.03
C GLY A 154 -11.27 -21.32 -36.75
N ASP A 155 -12.61 -21.34 -36.63
CA ASP A 155 -13.46 -22.34 -37.29
C ASP A 155 -13.50 -22.18 -38.82
N SER A 156 -13.37 -20.94 -39.31
CA SER A 156 -13.22 -20.65 -40.75
C SER A 156 -11.92 -21.24 -41.32
N LYS A 157 -10.81 -21.08 -40.60
CA LYS A 157 -9.49 -21.55 -41.01
C LYS A 157 -9.36 -23.08 -40.98
N GLY A 158 -10.00 -23.74 -40.01
CA GLY A 158 -10.05 -25.21 -39.93
C GLY A 158 -10.87 -25.89 -41.03
N ARG A 159 -11.85 -25.19 -41.64
CA ARG A 159 -12.57 -25.70 -42.82
C ARG A 159 -11.77 -25.59 -44.11
N ASP A 160 -11.02 -24.50 -44.28
CA ASP A 160 -10.18 -24.31 -45.48
C ASP A 160 -9.01 -25.30 -45.51
N GLU A 161 -8.40 -25.61 -44.36
CA GLU A 161 -7.28 -26.57 -44.26
C GLU A 161 -7.74 -28.02 -44.51
N LYS A 162 -8.94 -28.40 -44.04
CA LYS A 162 -9.56 -29.70 -44.37
C LYS A 162 -9.94 -29.82 -45.85
N ARG A 163 -10.32 -28.72 -46.51
CA ARG A 163 -10.64 -28.71 -47.95
C ARG A 163 -9.38 -28.82 -48.81
N ALA A 164 -8.26 -28.26 -48.38
CA ALA A 164 -6.96 -28.42 -49.03
C ALA A 164 -6.45 -29.88 -48.94
N GLY A 165 -6.51 -30.51 -47.75
CA GLY A 165 -6.10 -31.91 -47.58
C GLY A 165 -6.99 -32.93 -48.33
N ALA A 166 -8.28 -32.62 -48.51
CA ALA A 166 -9.18 -33.43 -49.35
C ALA A 166 -8.82 -33.38 -50.85
N HIS A 167 -8.33 -32.24 -51.36
CA HIS A 167 -7.84 -32.15 -52.73
C HIS A 167 -6.53 -32.92 -52.94
N GLU A 168 -5.61 -32.87 -51.96
CA GLU A 168 -4.31 -33.55 -52.06
C GLU A 168 -4.44 -35.08 -52.00
N SER A 169 -5.35 -35.59 -51.16
CA SER A 169 -5.65 -37.04 -51.09
C SER A 169 -6.34 -37.60 -52.34
N VAL A 170 -7.19 -36.81 -53.03
CA VAL A 170 -7.82 -37.23 -54.29
C VAL A 170 -6.80 -37.27 -55.44
N VAL A 171 -5.83 -36.36 -55.48
CA VAL A 171 -4.77 -36.36 -56.50
C VAL A 171 -3.87 -37.58 -56.34
N ILE A 172 -3.48 -37.94 -55.11
CA ILE A 172 -2.64 -39.12 -54.84
C ILE A 172 -3.38 -40.43 -55.17
N ALA A 173 -4.70 -40.50 -54.94
CA ALA A 173 -5.48 -41.68 -55.31
C ALA A 173 -5.55 -41.89 -56.84
N CYS A 174 -5.64 -40.81 -57.63
CA CYS A 174 -5.60 -40.87 -59.10
C CYS A 174 -4.23 -41.30 -59.63
N GLU A 175 -3.13 -40.88 -59.01
CA GLU A 175 -1.78 -41.27 -59.43
C GLU A 175 -1.46 -42.74 -59.12
N CYS A 176 -1.99 -43.29 -58.02
CA CYS A 176 -1.84 -44.72 -57.71
C CYS A 176 -2.67 -45.62 -58.64
N GLU A 177 -3.87 -45.19 -59.06
CA GLU A 177 -4.71 -45.97 -59.97
C GLU A 177 -4.15 -45.99 -61.40
N ALA A 178 -3.46 -44.91 -61.81
CA ALA A 178 -2.72 -44.85 -63.08
C ALA A 178 -1.50 -45.80 -63.09
N ALA A 179 -0.75 -45.88 -61.99
CA ALA A 179 0.40 -46.77 -61.86
C ALA A 179 -0.01 -48.26 -61.88
N ALA A 180 -1.11 -48.61 -61.20
CA ALA A 180 -1.59 -50.00 -61.14
C ALA A 180 -2.15 -50.52 -62.49
N ASN A 181 -2.60 -49.62 -63.37
CA ASN A 181 -3.12 -50.01 -64.70
C ASN A 181 -2.00 -50.14 -65.75
N ALA A 182 -0.85 -49.50 -65.55
CA ALA A 182 0.33 -49.65 -66.41
C ALA A 182 1.01 -51.02 -66.21
N GLU A 183 0.99 -51.56 -64.99
CA GLU A 183 1.66 -52.82 -64.63
C GLU A 183 0.86 -54.07 -65.04
N ARG A 184 -0.42 -53.92 -65.44
CA ARG A 184 -1.26 -55.01 -65.98
C ARG A 184 -1.23 -55.13 -67.51
N ARG A 185 -0.46 -54.28 -68.21
CA ARG A 185 -0.38 -54.23 -69.68
C ARG A 185 1.04 -54.44 -70.24
N ALA A 186 2.01 -54.78 -69.39
CA ALA A 186 3.34 -55.25 -69.79
C ALA A 186 3.42 -56.77 -69.60
#